data_AF-A0A2V9CP38-F1
#
_entry.id   AF-A0A2V9CP38-F1
#
_cell.length_a   1.000
_cell.length_b   1.000
_cell.length_c   1.000
_cell.angle_alpha   90.00
_cell.angle_beta   90.00
_cell.angle_gamma   90.00
#
_symmetry.space_group_name_H-M   'P 1'
#
loop_
_entity.id
_entity.type
_entity.pdbx_description
1 polymer ?
#
loop_
_entity_poly.entity_id
_entity_poly.type
_entity_poly.pdbx_seq_one_letter_code
_entity_poly.pdbx_strand_id
1 'polypeptide(L)'
;MRIQRLANVLLSLPLCLGMSSVVWGGANVSGKVTLSGLAPKPKPISMAAEPDCAKMYATPPITEDAIVGQGGVLKNVVVYISSGAPDEATPPSQPVVITQKGCRFTPHVVAMQVNQELQVVNQDSTSHNIHPLPTSNREWNKAQPPGTPAVSETFARPEIIPVKCNIHPWMRTYFAVLKTSHYSVTGDDGSFTLPNLPPGKYTLTAWHETFGTQTQEIAVTLNEATPINFVFKAK
;
A
#
# COMPACT_ATOMS: atom_id res chain seq x y z
N MET A 1 76.19 11.73 46.39
CA MET A 1 75.57 12.45 45.27
C MET A 1 75.16 11.44 44.19
N ARG A 2 73.91 10.97 44.21
CA ARG A 2 73.33 10.09 43.17
C ARG A 2 71.89 10.55 42.94
N ILE A 3 71.66 11.13 41.77
CA ILE A 3 70.42 11.77 41.36
C ILE A 3 69.52 10.69 40.74
N GLN A 4 68.33 10.47 41.30
CA GLN A 4 67.26 9.67 40.68
C GLN A 4 66.64 10.47 39.53
N ARG A 5 66.65 9.92 38.32
CA ARG A 5 65.90 10.44 37.17
C ARG A 5 64.58 9.66 37.06
N LEU A 6 63.47 10.35 37.28
CA LEU A 6 62.12 9.87 36.99
C LEU A 6 61.90 9.96 35.47
N ALA A 7 61.58 8.84 34.82
CA ALA A 7 61.18 8.79 33.43
C ALA A 7 59.64 8.85 33.34
N ASN A 8 59.11 9.92 32.76
CA ASN A 8 57.69 10.02 32.42
C ASN A 8 57.43 9.24 31.12
N VAL A 9 56.66 8.15 31.22
CA VAL A 9 56.11 7.43 30.07
C VAL A 9 54.78 8.08 29.71
N LEU A 10 54.73 8.79 28.59
CA LEU A 10 53.50 9.33 27.99
C LEU A 10 52.83 8.24 27.15
N LEU A 11 51.73 7.67 27.66
CA LEU A 11 50.81 6.84 26.86
C LEU A 11 49.99 7.75 25.94
N SER A 12 50.13 7.58 24.62
CA SER A 12 49.25 8.20 23.63
C SER A 12 48.08 7.25 23.33
N LEU A 13 46.86 7.62 23.73
CA LEU A 13 45.63 6.93 23.31
C LEU A 13 45.22 7.44 21.91
N PRO A 14 44.94 6.56 20.94
CA PRO A 14 44.40 6.97 19.65
C PRO A 14 42.96 7.44 19.82
N LEU A 15 42.69 8.66 19.38
CA LEU A 15 41.36 9.26 19.35
C LEU A 15 40.55 8.62 18.21
N CYS A 16 39.76 7.58 18.52
CA CYS A 16 38.72 7.10 17.62
C CYS A 16 37.63 8.18 17.50
N LEU A 17 37.68 8.99 16.43
CA LEU A 17 36.52 9.79 16.02
C LEU A 17 35.42 8.83 15.55
N GLY A 18 34.51 8.48 16.45
CA GLY A 18 33.25 7.85 16.09
C GLY A 18 32.46 8.81 15.22
N MET A 19 32.25 8.46 13.95
CA MET A 19 31.30 9.17 13.10
C MET A 19 29.90 8.88 13.64
N SER A 20 29.38 9.76 14.49
CA SER A 20 27.98 9.73 14.88
C SER A 20 27.13 10.04 13.66
N SER A 21 26.48 9.02 13.11
CA SER A 21 25.42 9.19 12.12
C SER A 21 24.33 10.05 12.75
N VAL A 22 24.17 11.27 12.29
CA VAL A 22 23.04 12.12 12.68
C VAL A 22 21.78 11.40 12.19
N VAL A 23 20.98 10.87 13.11
CA VAL A 23 19.66 10.34 12.79
C VAL A 23 18.76 11.56 12.62
N TRP A 24 18.63 12.04 11.39
CA TRP A 24 17.64 13.07 11.06
C TRP A 24 16.25 12.46 11.31
N GLY A 25 15.48 13.04 12.23
CA GLY A 25 14.08 12.63 12.42
C GLY A 25 13.32 12.82 11.11
N GLY A 26 12.61 11.79 10.63
CA GLY A 26 11.78 11.93 9.44
C GLY A 26 10.56 12.80 9.72
N ALA A 27 10.02 13.45 8.68
CA ALA A 27 8.75 14.16 8.73
C ALA A 27 7.65 13.33 8.05
N ASN A 28 6.40 13.56 8.46
CA ASN A 28 5.24 12.91 7.87
C ASN A 28 4.74 13.72 6.67
N VAL A 29 4.41 13.04 5.58
CA VAL A 29 3.70 13.63 4.45
C VAL A 29 2.25 13.18 4.52
N SER A 30 1.33 14.14 4.68
CA SER A 30 -0.10 13.85 4.85
C SER A 30 -0.94 14.72 3.94
N GLY A 31 -2.17 14.28 3.67
CA GLY A 31 -3.13 15.06 2.91
C GLY A 31 -4.41 14.30 2.65
N LYS A 32 -5.20 14.80 1.71
CA LYS A 32 -6.45 14.19 1.28
C LYS A 32 -6.47 13.95 -0.23
N VAL A 33 -7.15 12.88 -0.61
CA VAL A 33 -7.50 12.61 -2.00
C VAL A 33 -8.99 12.83 -2.20
N THR A 34 -9.34 13.58 -3.23
CA THR A 34 -10.72 13.90 -3.59
C THR A 34 -10.98 13.69 -5.07
N LEU A 35 -12.26 13.55 -5.42
CA LEU A 35 -12.78 13.56 -6.76
C LEU A 35 -13.54 14.86 -7.00
N SER A 36 -13.18 15.57 -8.07
CA SER A 36 -13.94 16.68 -8.63
C SER A 36 -14.84 16.18 -9.76
N GLY A 37 -16.10 16.61 -9.73
CA GLY A 37 -17.13 16.19 -10.70
C GLY A 37 -18.05 15.08 -10.16
N LEU A 38 -18.96 14.61 -11.02
CA LEU A 38 -19.93 13.59 -10.64
C LEU A 38 -19.27 12.21 -10.66
N ALA A 39 -19.27 11.53 -9.51
CA ALA A 39 -18.79 10.16 -9.42
C ALA A 39 -19.61 9.21 -10.33
N PRO A 40 -18.97 8.20 -10.97
CA PRO A 40 -19.70 7.15 -11.65
C PRO A 40 -20.72 6.50 -10.71
N LYS A 41 -21.96 6.31 -11.19
CA LYS A 41 -22.98 5.65 -10.38
C LYS A 41 -22.58 4.19 -10.15
N PRO A 42 -22.42 3.74 -8.90
CA PRO A 42 -22.09 2.35 -8.63
C PRO A 42 -23.27 1.46 -9.03
N LYS A 43 -22.97 0.26 -9.53
CA LYS A 43 -23.99 -0.66 -10.04
C LYS A 43 -24.29 -1.74 -9.00
N PRO A 44 -25.55 -2.16 -8.82
CA PRO A 44 -25.86 -3.33 -8.01
C PRO A 44 -25.20 -4.58 -8.58
N ILE A 45 -24.63 -5.41 -7.71
CA ILE A 45 -24.10 -6.72 -8.03
C ILE A 45 -25.22 -7.75 -7.84
N SER A 46 -25.50 -8.53 -8.88
CA SER A 46 -26.45 -9.63 -8.77
C SER A 46 -25.78 -10.85 -8.15
N MET A 47 -26.16 -11.17 -6.92
CA MET A 47 -25.71 -12.37 -6.19
C MET A 47 -26.69 -13.54 -6.32
N ALA A 48 -27.60 -13.52 -7.31
CA ALA A 48 -28.65 -14.53 -7.45
C ALA A 48 -28.12 -15.96 -7.61
N ALA A 49 -26.94 -16.11 -8.23
CA ALA A 49 -26.27 -17.40 -8.41
C ALA A 49 -25.51 -17.88 -7.15
N GLU A 50 -25.37 -17.03 -6.13
CA GLU A 50 -24.63 -17.33 -4.89
C GLU A 50 -25.48 -17.00 -3.65
N PRO A 51 -26.52 -17.81 -3.34
CA PRO A 51 -27.49 -17.50 -2.29
C PRO A 51 -26.87 -17.31 -0.91
N ASP A 52 -25.81 -18.04 -0.59
CA ASP A 52 -25.16 -17.93 0.72
C ASP A 52 -24.41 -16.61 0.87
N CYS A 53 -23.74 -16.13 -0.19
CA CYS A 53 -23.19 -14.79 -0.23
C CYS A 53 -24.30 -13.73 -0.18
N ALA A 54 -25.39 -13.92 -0.92
CA ALA A 54 -26.51 -12.98 -0.95
C ALA A 54 -27.12 -12.73 0.44
N LYS A 55 -27.26 -13.79 1.26
CA LYS A 55 -27.77 -13.69 2.65
C LYS A 55 -26.89 -12.86 3.58
N MET A 56 -25.62 -12.62 3.22
CA MET A 56 -24.71 -11.78 4.02
C MET A 56 -25.02 -10.29 3.88
N TYR A 57 -25.90 -9.89 2.96
CA TYR A 57 -26.20 -8.50 2.68
C TYR A 57 -27.68 -8.18 2.88
N ALA A 58 -27.97 -7.09 3.58
CA ALA A 58 -29.34 -6.57 3.74
C ALA A 58 -29.91 -5.99 2.42
N THR A 59 -29.02 -5.44 1.58
CA THR A 59 -29.34 -4.95 0.24
C THR A 59 -28.25 -5.41 -0.72
N PRO A 60 -28.53 -5.56 -2.03
CA PRO A 60 -27.51 -5.99 -2.98
C PRO A 60 -26.25 -5.12 -2.88
N PRO A 61 -25.05 -5.72 -2.72
CA PRO A 61 -23.82 -4.96 -2.72
C PRO A 61 -23.64 -4.24 -4.06
N ILE A 62 -22.87 -3.16 -4.05
CA ILE A 62 -22.59 -2.35 -5.23
C ILE A 62 -21.14 -2.50 -5.69
N THR A 63 -20.87 -2.18 -6.95
CA THR A 63 -19.49 -2.13 -7.49
C THR A 63 -18.65 -1.06 -6.79
N GLU A 64 -17.34 -1.31 -6.69
CA GLU A 64 -16.37 -0.46 -5.97
C GLU A 64 -15.49 0.37 -6.89
N ASP A 65 -15.82 0.43 -8.19
CA ASP A 65 -15.00 1.09 -9.22
C ASP A 65 -14.63 2.54 -8.84
N ALA A 66 -15.52 3.22 -8.10
CA ALA A 66 -15.26 4.50 -7.46
C ALA A 66 -16.15 4.65 -6.21
N ILE A 67 -15.52 4.66 -5.02
CA ILE A 67 -16.20 4.94 -3.75
C ILE A 67 -15.89 6.36 -3.34
N VAL A 68 -16.90 7.23 -3.42
CA VAL A 68 -16.78 8.66 -3.12
C VAL A 68 -17.64 9.00 -1.91
N GLY A 69 -17.00 9.48 -0.85
CA GLY A 69 -17.65 9.91 0.37
C GLY A 69 -18.09 11.38 0.34
N GLN A 70 -18.52 11.88 1.49
CA GLN A 70 -18.92 13.28 1.65
C GLN A 70 -17.80 14.25 1.27
N GLY A 71 -18.14 15.35 0.60
CA GLY A 71 -17.15 16.35 0.17
C GLY A 71 -16.22 15.87 -0.94
N GLY A 72 -16.57 14.76 -1.62
CA GLY A 72 -15.80 14.23 -2.73
C GLY A 72 -14.58 13.42 -2.30
N VAL A 73 -14.43 13.05 -1.02
CA VAL A 73 -13.31 12.23 -0.55
C VAL A 73 -13.28 10.88 -1.28
N LEU A 74 -12.11 10.47 -1.74
CA LEU A 74 -11.96 9.30 -2.59
C LEU A 74 -11.24 8.19 -1.84
N LYS A 75 -11.92 7.05 -1.68
CA LYS A 75 -11.39 5.83 -1.07
C LYS A 75 -10.58 5.01 -2.08
N ASN A 76 -9.78 4.06 -1.61
CA ASN A 76 -9.05 3.08 -2.43
C ASN A 76 -7.99 3.71 -3.35
N VAL A 77 -7.46 4.87 -2.96
CA VAL A 77 -6.33 5.50 -3.66
C VAL A 77 -5.04 5.05 -3.00
N VAL A 78 -4.13 4.49 -3.78
CA VAL A 78 -2.78 4.18 -3.31
C VAL A 78 -1.92 5.43 -3.47
N VAL A 79 -1.48 6.00 -2.35
CA VAL A 79 -0.58 7.16 -2.31
C VAL A 79 0.78 6.68 -1.83
N TYR A 80 1.85 6.96 -2.57
CA TYR A 80 3.18 6.44 -2.28
C TYR A 80 4.31 7.30 -2.86
N ILE A 81 5.51 7.16 -2.29
CA ILE A 81 6.73 7.74 -2.85
C ILE A 81 7.24 6.86 -3.99
N SER A 82 7.22 7.38 -5.21
CA SER A 82 7.66 6.64 -6.40
C SER A 82 9.10 6.92 -6.81
N SER A 83 9.69 8.00 -6.30
CA SER A 83 11.08 8.40 -6.57
C SER A 83 11.63 9.30 -5.46
N GLY A 84 12.95 9.34 -5.30
CA GLY A 84 13.66 10.18 -4.33
C GLY A 84 13.95 9.50 -2.98
N ALA A 85 13.23 8.42 -2.65
CA ALA A 85 13.56 7.53 -1.53
C ALA A 85 14.38 6.33 -2.02
N PRO A 86 15.29 5.78 -1.19
CA PRO A 86 15.94 4.52 -1.50
C PRO A 86 14.90 3.38 -1.58
N ASP A 87 15.15 2.40 -2.43
CA ASP A 87 14.39 1.16 -2.45
C ASP A 87 14.59 0.41 -1.12
N GLU A 88 13.52 -0.14 -0.56
CA GLU A 88 13.60 -0.95 0.66
C GLU A 88 14.16 -2.34 0.33
N ALA A 89 15.21 -2.74 1.05
CA ALA A 89 15.90 -4.01 0.81
C ALA A 89 15.18 -5.20 1.46
N THR A 90 14.46 -4.98 2.56
CA THR A 90 13.82 -6.04 3.35
C THR A 90 12.34 -5.71 3.55
N PRO A 91 11.41 -6.50 2.99
CA PRO A 91 10.00 -6.28 3.21
C PRO A 91 9.59 -6.61 4.66
N PRO A 92 8.45 -6.10 5.15
CA PRO A 92 7.90 -6.50 6.43
C PRO A 92 7.66 -8.01 6.49
N SER A 93 7.92 -8.61 7.66
CA SER A 93 7.64 -10.04 7.90
C SER A 93 6.14 -10.33 8.05
N GLN A 94 5.34 -9.31 8.37
CA GLN A 94 3.90 -9.45 8.49
C GLN A 94 3.29 -9.56 7.08
N PRO A 95 2.54 -10.64 6.77
CA PRO A 95 1.87 -10.76 5.49
C PRO A 95 0.77 -9.72 5.32
N VAL A 96 0.58 -9.28 4.07
CA VAL A 96 -0.63 -8.57 3.65
C VAL A 96 -1.72 -9.59 3.43
N VAL A 97 -2.92 -9.35 3.97
CA VAL A 97 -4.03 -10.30 3.91
C VAL A 97 -5.16 -9.75 3.04
N ILE A 98 -5.59 -10.55 2.06
CA ILE A 98 -6.85 -10.37 1.32
C ILE A 98 -7.80 -11.48 1.77
N THR A 99 -9.05 -11.15 2.03
CA THR A 99 -10.10 -12.12 2.36
C THR A 99 -11.15 -12.16 1.27
N GLN A 100 -11.56 -13.36 0.89
CA GLN A 100 -12.74 -13.61 0.06
C GLN A 100 -13.91 -13.85 1.00
N LYS A 101 -14.85 -12.89 1.06
CA LYS A 101 -16.01 -12.95 1.94
C LYS A 101 -17.20 -12.23 1.32
N GLY A 102 -18.38 -12.83 1.40
CA GLY A 102 -19.60 -12.37 0.74
C GLY A 102 -19.46 -12.34 -0.78
N CYS A 103 -18.68 -13.25 -1.36
CA CYS A 103 -18.35 -13.28 -2.77
C CYS A 103 -17.70 -11.96 -3.23
N ARG A 104 -16.76 -11.43 -2.45
CA ARG A 104 -15.95 -10.24 -2.73
C ARG A 104 -14.55 -10.40 -2.18
N PHE A 105 -13.58 -9.73 -2.79
CA PHE A 105 -12.26 -9.52 -2.20
C PHE A 105 -12.32 -8.35 -1.23
N THR A 106 -11.78 -8.51 -0.02
CA THR A 106 -11.70 -7.46 1.01
C THR A 106 -10.29 -7.42 1.62
N PRO A 107 -9.63 -6.26 1.67
CA PRO A 107 -10.07 -4.99 1.10
C PRO A 107 -9.99 -4.98 -0.44
N HIS A 108 -10.68 -4.03 -1.07
CA HIS A 108 -10.74 -3.90 -2.53
C HIS A 108 -9.39 -3.53 -3.16
N VAL A 109 -8.56 -2.77 -2.44
CA VAL A 109 -7.18 -2.44 -2.84
C VAL A 109 -6.26 -2.75 -1.68
N VAL A 110 -5.14 -3.43 -1.96
CA VAL A 110 -4.03 -3.59 -1.01
C VAL A 110 -2.75 -3.03 -1.60
N ALA A 111 -1.91 -2.48 -0.74
CA ALA A 111 -0.54 -2.13 -1.07
C ALA A 111 0.42 -2.98 -0.24
N MET A 112 1.47 -3.47 -0.88
CA MET A 112 2.50 -4.32 -0.28
C MET A 112 3.86 -3.98 -0.86
N GLN A 113 4.92 -4.34 -0.15
CA GLN A 113 6.27 -4.21 -0.69
C GLN A 113 6.62 -5.38 -1.62
N VAL A 114 7.55 -5.15 -2.53
CA VAL A 114 8.19 -6.23 -3.30
C VAL A 114 8.69 -7.31 -2.35
N ASN A 115 8.46 -8.57 -2.72
CA ASN A 115 8.76 -9.77 -1.94
C ASN A 115 8.07 -9.87 -0.56
N GLN A 116 7.16 -8.95 -0.19
CA GLN A 116 6.31 -9.13 0.98
C GLN A 116 5.32 -10.26 0.73
N GLU A 117 5.08 -11.10 1.73
CA GLU A 117 4.09 -12.18 1.63
C GLU A 117 2.67 -11.60 1.50
N LEU A 118 1.95 -12.08 0.49
CA LEU A 118 0.51 -11.96 0.37
C LEU A 118 -0.13 -13.27 0.85
N GLN A 119 -1.14 -13.18 1.70
CA GLN A 119 -2.02 -14.28 2.05
C GLN A 119 -3.44 -14.00 1.56
N VAL A 120 -4.01 -14.92 0.79
CA VAL A 120 -5.42 -14.87 0.41
C VAL A 120 -6.21 -15.96 1.12
N VAL A 121 -7.28 -15.56 1.80
CA VAL A 121 -8.12 -16.43 2.65
C VAL A 121 -9.52 -16.51 2.09
N ASN A 122 -10.08 -17.71 1.93
CA ASN A 122 -11.50 -17.89 1.64
C ASN A 122 -12.32 -18.09 2.92
N GLN A 123 -13.21 -17.16 3.23
CA GLN A 123 -14.15 -17.23 4.36
C GLN A 123 -15.59 -17.54 3.93
N ASP A 124 -15.84 -17.73 2.63
CA ASP A 124 -17.14 -18.12 2.12
C ASP A 124 -17.33 -19.64 2.09
N SER A 125 -18.59 -20.06 2.02
CA SER A 125 -18.99 -21.45 1.74
C SER A 125 -18.93 -21.81 0.24
N THR A 126 -18.59 -20.85 -0.62
CA THR A 126 -18.43 -21.06 -2.07
C THR A 126 -16.96 -21.06 -2.47
N SER A 127 -16.65 -21.72 -3.59
CA SER A 127 -15.28 -21.75 -4.13
C SER A 127 -15.01 -20.50 -4.93
N HIS A 128 -13.83 -19.92 -4.73
CA HIS A 128 -13.34 -18.79 -5.50
C HIS A 128 -12.05 -19.16 -6.22
N ASN A 129 -11.55 -18.25 -7.05
CA ASN A 129 -10.17 -18.30 -7.49
C ASN A 129 -9.56 -16.91 -7.47
N ILE A 130 -8.24 -16.87 -7.30
CA ILE A 130 -7.47 -15.64 -7.34
C ILE A 130 -6.65 -15.69 -8.62
N HIS A 131 -6.83 -14.67 -9.46
CA HIS A 131 -6.14 -14.55 -10.73
C HIS A 131 -5.62 -13.13 -10.90
N PRO A 132 -4.40 -12.84 -10.39
CA PRO A 132 -3.70 -11.60 -10.70
C PRO A 132 -3.29 -11.61 -12.16
N LEU A 133 -3.39 -10.46 -12.82
CA LEU A 133 -3.08 -10.27 -14.25
C LEU A 133 -1.86 -9.33 -14.41
N PRO A 134 -0.67 -9.73 -13.95
CA PRO A 134 0.52 -8.92 -14.07
C PRO A 134 1.04 -8.87 -15.51
N THR A 135 1.72 -7.78 -15.83
CA THR A 135 2.58 -7.60 -17.00
C THR A 135 4.05 -7.86 -16.68
N SER A 136 4.48 -7.58 -15.44
CA SER A 136 5.88 -7.59 -15.03
C SER A 136 6.23 -8.71 -14.05
N ASN A 137 5.27 -9.16 -13.26
CA ASN A 137 5.38 -10.34 -12.40
C ASN A 137 4.87 -11.62 -13.10
N ARG A 138 5.10 -12.77 -12.47
CA ARG A 138 4.59 -14.06 -12.96
C ARG A 138 3.07 -14.14 -12.78
N GLU A 139 2.33 -14.33 -13.86
CA GLU A 139 0.90 -14.60 -13.82
C GLU A 139 0.61 -15.99 -13.25
N TRP A 140 -0.49 -16.10 -12.50
CA TRP A 140 -1.00 -17.35 -11.97
C TRP A 140 -2.51 -17.28 -11.72
N ASN A 141 -3.15 -18.45 -11.65
CA ASN A 141 -4.56 -18.57 -11.35
C ASN A 141 -4.78 -19.76 -10.42
N LYS A 142 -5.24 -19.52 -9.20
CA LYS A 142 -5.39 -20.55 -8.15
C LYS A 142 -6.81 -20.59 -7.63
N ALA A 143 -7.45 -21.76 -7.74
CA ALA A 143 -8.70 -22.03 -7.06
C ALA A 143 -8.48 -22.14 -5.54
N GLN A 144 -9.44 -21.66 -4.76
CA GLN A 144 -9.47 -21.74 -3.31
C GLN A 144 -10.86 -22.17 -2.83
N PRO A 145 -11.11 -23.48 -2.70
CA PRO A 145 -12.33 -24.00 -2.10
C PRO A 145 -12.50 -23.59 -0.61
N PRO A 146 -13.72 -23.65 -0.06
CA PRO A 146 -13.98 -23.39 1.36
C PRO A 146 -13.12 -24.26 2.28
N GLY A 147 -12.63 -23.66 3.38
CA GLY A 147 -11.87 -24.37 4.42
C GLY A 147 -10.46 -24.81 4.03
N THR A 148 -10.00 -24.50 2.81
CA THR A 148 -8.61 -24.74 2.40
C THR A 148 -7.65 -23.73 3.06
N PRO A 149 -6.36 -24.08 3.25
CA PRO A 149 -5.37 -23.13 3.74
C PRO A 149 -5.29 -21.85 2.90
N ALA A 150 -4.71 -20.80 3.50
CA ALA A 150 -4.45 -19.56 2.79
C ALA A 150 -3.53 -19.82 1.58
N VAL A 151 -3.78 -19.10 0.48
CA VAL A 151 -2.85 -19.04 -0.65
C VAL A 151 -1.78 -18.02 -0.30
N SER A 152 -0.54 -18.48 -0.11
CA SER A 152 0.63 -17.62 0.10
C SER A 152 1.39 -17.41 -1.21
N GLU A 153 1.65 -16.15 -1.54
CA GLU A 153 2.37 -15.72 -2.74
C GLU A 153 3.23 -14.48 -2.48
N THR A 154 4.20 -14.21 -3.36
CA THR A 154 4.98 -12.98 -3.36
C THR A 154 5.08 -12.40 -4.77
N PHE A 155 5.36 -11.10 -4.86
CA PHE A 155 5.59 -10.41 -6.13
C PHE A 155 6.98 -9.76 -6.12
N ALA A 156 7.82 -10.14 -7.08
CA ALA A 156 9.23 -9.76 -7.10
C ALA A 156 9.50 -8.39 -7.73
N ARG A 157 8.52 -7.79 -8.42
CA ARG A 157 8.67 -6.52 -9.13
C ARG A 157 7.56 -5.54 -8.78
N PRO A 158 7.86 -4.23 -8.69
CA PRO A 158 6.83 -3.23 -8.44
C PRO A 158 5.85 -3.19 -9.61
N GLU A 159 4.56 -3.20 -9.29
CA GLU A 159 3.50 -3.27 -10.28
C GLU A 159 2.15 -2.96 -9.63
N ILE A 160 1.25 -2.33 -10.38
CA ILE A 160 -0.17 -2.31 -10.05
C ILE A 160 -0.85 -3.43 -10.81
N ILE A 161 -1.34 -4.44 -10.10
CA ILE A 161 -1.85 -5.69 -10.68
C ILE A 161 -3.36 -5.76 -10.49
N PRO A 162 -4.16 -5.73 -11.58
CA PRO A 162 -5.57 -6.07 -11.53
C PRO A 162 -5.73 -7.56 -11.18
N VAL A 163 -6.71 -7.87 -10.35
CA VAL A 163 -7.00 -9.23 -9.90
C VAL A 163 -8.48 -9.50 -10.10
N LYS A 164 -8.80 -10.70 -10.57
CA LYS A 164 -10.18 -11.15 -10.75
C LYS A 164 -10.41 -12.54 -10.15
N CYS A 165 -11.67 -12.82 -9.85
CA CYS A 165 -12.18 -14.19 -9.81
C CYS A 165 -12.71 -14.55 -11.20
N ASN A 166 -12.37 -15.74 -11.69
CA ASN A 166 -12.94 -16.30 -12.92
C ASN A 166 -14.31 -16.93 -12.69
N ILE A 167 -14.63 -17.31 -11.46
CA ILE A 167 -15.93 -17.91 -11.10
C ILE A 167 -17.00 -16.82 -10.95
N HIS A 168 -16.65 -15.73 -10.26
CA HIS A 168 -17.55 -14.60 -9.99
C HIS A 168 -17.08 -13.33 -10.69
N PRO A 169 -17.66 -12.96 -11.85
CA PRO A 169 -17.14 -11.88 -12.69
C PRO A 169 -17.11 -10.50 -12.05
N TRP A 170 -17.87 -10.28 -10.97
CA TRP A 170 -17.89 -9.02 -10.21
C TRP A 170 -16.76 -8.93 -9.19
N MET A 171 -16.15 -10.04 -8.79
CA MET A 171 -15.06 -10.05 -7.81
C MET A 171 -13.78 -9.55 -8.45
N ARG A 172 -13.41 -8.33 -8.08
CA ARG A 172 -12.19 -7.65 -8.51
C ARG A 172 -11.48 -7.07 -7.30
N THR A 173 -10.16 -6.99 -7.39
CA THR A 173 -9.30 -6.27 -6.44
C THR A 173 -8.03 -5.82 -7.16
N TYR A 174 -7.22 -4.98 -6.52
CA TYR A 174 -5.95 -4.53 -7.07
C TYR A 174 -4.84 -4.66 -6.04
N PHE A 175 -3.71 -5.16 -6.50
CA PHE A 175 -2.49 -5.26 -5.71
C PHE A 175 -1.54 -4.18 -6.17
N ALA A 176 -1.18 -3.26 -5.29
CA ALA A 176 -0.09 -2.32 -5.50
C ALA A 176 1.18 -2.86 -4.87
N VAL A 177 2.05 -3.44 -5.69
CA VAL A 177 3.37 -3.93 -5.28
C VAL A 177 4.37 -2.78 -5.43
N LEU A 178 5.00 -2.36 -4.34
CA LEU A 178 5.79 -1.14 -4.27
C LEU A 178 7.22 -1.41 -3.79
N LYS A 179 8.16 -0.57 -4.18
CA LYS A 179 9.56 -0.62 -3.69
C LYS A 179 9.80 0.14 -2.39
N THR A 180 8.81 0.91 -1.95
CA THR A 180 8.91 1.81 -0.81
C THR A 180 8.08 1.30 0.36
N SER A 181 8.47 1.66 1.58
CA SER A 181 7.65 1.57 2.79
C SER A 181 6.75 2.80 2.98
N HIS A 182 7.00 3.89 2.25
CA HIS A 182 6.25 5.14 2.34
C HIS A 182 5.04 5.10 1.41
N TYR A 183 4.01 4.36 1.83
CA TYR A 183 2.72 4.31 1.14
C TYR A 183 1.54 4.27 2.10
N SER A 184 0.37 4.56 1.56
CA SER A 184 -0.91 4.49 2.25
C SER A 184 -2.02 4.21 1.24
N VAL A 185 -3.11 3.59 1.69
CA VAL A 185 -4.33 3.42 0.89
C VAL A 185 -5.43 4.21 1.58
N THR A 186 -6.09 5.13 0.85
CA THR A 186 -7.09 6.01 1.45
C THR A 186 -8.33 5.24 1.92
N GLY A 187 -8.81 5.59 3.11
CA GLY A 187 -10.06 5.08 3.69
C GLY A 187 -11.27 5.93 3.31
N ASP A 188 -12.35 5.81 4.12
CA ASP A 188 -13.63 6.50 3.88
C ASP A 188 -13.54 8.03 4.00
N ASP A 189 -12.51 8.57 4.64
CA ASP A 189 -12.28 10.00 4.83
C ASP A 189 -11.33 10.62 3.79
N GLY A 190 -10.84 9.79 2.86
CA GLY A 190 -9.90 10.13 1.81
C GLY A 190 -8.52 10.56 2.30
N SER A 191 -8.19 10.39 3.58
CA SER A 191 -6.90 10.82 4.13
C SER A 191 -5.80 9.81 3.87
N PHE A 192 -4.57 10.31 3.77
CA PHE A 192 -3.37 9.49 3.75
C PHE A 192 -2.30 10.12 4.64
N THR A 193 -1.38 9.28 5.13
CA THR A 193 -0.17 9.71 5.84
C THR A 193 0.96 8.76 5.51
N LEU A 194 2.09 9.31 5.05
CA LEU A 194 3.33 8.60 4.78
C LEU A 194 4.32 8.98 5.88
N PRO A 195 4.63 8.06 6.81
CA PRO A 195 5.44 8.41 7.96
C PRO A 195 6.94 8.44 7.64
N ASN A 196 7.69 9.18 8.45
CA ASN A 196 9.14 9.06 8.60
C ASN A 196 9.96 9.29 7.31
N LEU A 197 9.57 10.24 6.46
CA LEU A 197 10.35 10.63 5.30
C LEU A 197 11.50 11.58 5.71
N PRO A 198 12.77 11.25 5.44
CA PRO A 198 13.87 12.18 5.67
C PRO A 198 13.71 13.47 4.86
N PRO A 199 14.31 14.60 5.29
CA PRO A 199 14.35 15.81 4.47
C PRO A 199 14.93 15.53 3.09
N GLY A 200 14.25 15.95 2.03
CA GLY A 200 14.62 15.58 0.67
C GLY A 200 13.59 15.98 -0.38
N LYS A 201 13.89 15.66 -1.64
CA LYS A 201 12.97 15.84 -2.77
C LYS A 201 12.46 14.48 -3.21
N TYR A 202 11.15 14.38 -3.40
CA TYR A 202 10.48 13.13 -3.72
C TYR A 202 9.42 13.33 -4.79
N THR A 203 9.16 12.28 -5.56
CA THR A 203 7.95 12.20 -6.38
C THR A 203 6.88 11.45 -5.57
N LEU A 204 5.81 12.16 -5.23
CA LEU A 204 4.61 11.60 -4.61
C LEU A 204 3.62 11.19 -5.70
N THR A 205 3.18 9.94 -5.69
CA THR A 205 2.25 9.39 -6.66
C THR A 205 0.95 8.98 -5.98
N ALA A 206 -0.18 9.28 -6.61
CA ALA A 206 -1.50 8.77 -6.26
C ALA A 206 -2.06 7.97 -7.44
N TRP A 207 -2.45 6.72 -7.20
CA TRP A 207 -3.07 5.85 -8.20
C TRP A 207 -4.46 5.41 -7.75
N HIS A 208 -5.42 5.43 -8.67
CA HIS A 208 -6.77 4.90 -8.48
C HIS A 208 -7.24 4.13 -9.72
N GLU A 209 -7.91 3.00 -9.53
CA GLU A 209 -8.28 2.07 -10.62
C GLU A 209 -9.03 2.73 -11.80
N THR A 210 -9.97 3.63 -11.49
CA THR A 210 -10.84 4.27 -12.50
C THR A 210 -10.24 5.56 -13.05
N PHE A 211 -9.52 6.31 -12.21
CA PHE A 211 -9.09 7.67 -12.51
C PHE A 211 -7.61 7.79 -12.89
N GLY A 212 -6.87 6.68 -12.84
CA GLY A 212 -5.48 6.57 -13.27
C GLY A 212 -4.50 7.10 -12.23
N THR A 213 -3.40 7.68 -12.72
CA THR A 213 -2.27 8.11 -11.89
C THR A 213 -2.10 9.62 -11.93
N GLN A 214 -1.81 10.23 -10.78
CA GLN A 214 -1.31 11.61 -10.66
C GLN A 214 0.01 11.62 -9.90
N THR A 215 0.90 12.55 -10.24
CA THR A 215 2.21 12.70 -9.59
C THR A 215 2.45 14.15 -9.20
N GLN A 216 3.13 14.38 -8.08
CA GLN A 216 3.57 15.69 -7.61
C GLN A 216 5.02 15.61 -7.12
N GLU A 217 5.84 16.59 -7.46
CA GLU A 217 7.16 16.76 -6.85
C GLU A 217 7.00 17.48 -5.50
N ILE A 218 7.56 16.91 -4.45
CA ILE A 218 7.42 17.42 -3.08
C ILE A 218 8.80 17.60 -2.45
N ALA A 219 8.93 18.61 -1.59
CA ALA A 219 10.10 18.80 -0.74
C ALA A 219 9.68 18.56 0.71
N VAL A 220 10.33 17.62 1.37
CA VAL A 220 10.12 17.33 2.79
C VAL A 220 11.15 18.12 3.59
N THR A 221 10.69 18.91 4.56
CA THR A 221 11.52 19.65 5.50
C THR A 221 11.15 19.25 6.94
N LEU A 222 12.06 19.43 7.89
CA LEU A 222 11.85 18.97 9.28
C LEU A 222 10.75 19.73 10.04
N ASN A 223 10.40 20.94 9.61
CA ASN A 223 9.61 21.88 10.41
C ASN A 223 8.34 22.38 9.71
N GLU A 224 8.02 21.92 8.50
CA GLU A 224 6.80 22.32 7.79
C GLU A 224 5.95 21.10 7.42
N ALA A 225 4.77 21.01 8.04
CA ALA A 225 3.74 20.05 7.66
C ALA A 225 2.68 20.76 6.81
N THR A 226 2.96 20.96 5.52
CA THR A 226 1.94 21.45 4.57
C THR A 226 1.19 20.25 3.99
N PRO A 227 -0.15 20.17 4.13
CA PRO A 227 -0.92 19.09 3.53
C PRO A 227 -0.79 19.07 2.01
N ILE A 228 -0.52 17.88 1.45
CA ILE A 228 -0.39 17.68 0.01
C ILE A 228 -1.62 16.94 -0.50
N ASN A 229 -2.47 17.60 -1.29
CA ASN A 229 -3.74 17.04 -1.72
C ASN A 229 -3.68 16.58 -3.18
N PHE A 230 -4.44 15.52 -3.49
CA PHE A 230 -4.72 15.10 -4.86
C PHE A 230 -6.20 15.34 -5.19
N VAL A 231 -6.46 15.82 -6.41
CA VAL A 231 -7.82 16.02 -6.92
C VAL A 231 -7.93 15.30 -8.25
N PHE A 232 -8.53 14.11 -8.24
CA PHE A 232 -8.90 13.41 -9.47
C PHE A 232 -10.09 14.11 -10.13
N LYS A 233 -10.21 13.95 -11.45
CA LYS A 233 -11.37 14.45 -12.21
C LYS A 233 -12.21 13.27 -12.66
N ALA A 234 -13.53 13.38 -12.47
CA ALA A 234 -14.47 12.47 -13.09
C ALA A 234 -14.31 12.51 -14.61
N LYS A 235 -14.47 11.34 -15.25
CA LYS A 235 -14.41 11.18 -16.70
C LYS A 235 -15.77 11.43 -17.33
#